data_AF-A0A0N4Y658-F1
#
_entry.id   AF-A0A0N4Y658-F1
#
_cell.length_a   1.000
_cell.length_b   1.000
_cell.length_c   1.000
_cell.angle_alpha   90.00
_cell.angle_beta   90.00
_cell.angle_gamma   90.00
#
_symmetry.space_group_name_H-M   'P 1'
#
loop_
_entity.id
_entity.type
_entity.pdbx_description
1 polymer ?
#
loop_
_entity_poly.entity_id
_entity_poly.type
_entity_poly.pdbx_seq_one_letter_code
_entity_poly.pdbx_strand_id
1 'polypeptide(L)'
;LQAWNCETEYNLNKIQLELNNNDSVVYRNFGVNTGWGDACDSDGMESIMFYWTEGELVIPSNLEYSGDPALRTTANVLKWNSTEMACAYRSFDSGNSVRLICAYNARGDVVGQQIYQEGNGTCPQGTQCGDNGTCVYDLCRVPTTKPGLMYLFATEASYDCSLEETATDSAKKCESSFTRINKYSMDGGINRAVIKETNISKEGALELSELDETFAKVKNAGQEGKSMDMETAYQRIKKGPSERVLDSGGDPMMTIFCEQGYEAEE
;
A
#
# COMPACT_ATOMS: atom_id res chain seq x y z
N LEU A 1 -16.61 -13.31 -0.74
CA LEU A 1 -17.52 -12.17 -0.48
C LEU A 1 -16.73 -11.07 0.20
N GLN A 2 -16.68 -9.89 -0.41
CA GLN A 2 -16.02 -8.73 0.18
C GLN A 2 -16.96 -8.02 1.16
N ALA A 3 -16.45 -7.63 2.32
CA ALA A 3 -17.15 -6.78 3.28
C ALA A 3 -16.90 -5.30 2.98
N TRP A 4 -17.87 -4.45 3.29
CA TRP A 4 -17.71 -3.00 3.15
C TRP A 4 -16.81 -2.42 4.25
N ASN A 5 -15.81 -1.62 3.88
CA ASN A 5 -14.90 -0.95 4.81
C ASN A 5 -15.15 0.57 4.83
N CYS A 6 -15.87 1.06 5.85
CA CYS A 6 -16.28 2.47 5.96
C CYS A 6 -15.11 3.45 6.11
N GLU A 7 -14.00 3.03 6.72
CA GLU A 7 -12.80 3.87 6.86
C GLU A 7 -12.13 4.09 5.50
N THR A 8 -12.04 3.03 4.71
CA THR A 8 -11.54 3.10 3.34
C THR A 8 -12.45 3.98 2.47
N GLU A 9 -13.77 3.83 2.57
CA GLU A 9 -14.74 4.72 1.88
C GLU A 9 -14.48 6.19 2.22
N TYR A 10 -14.36 6.50 3.51
CA TYR A 10 -14.12 7.86 3.99
C TYR A 10 -12.81 8.44 3.44
N ASN A 11 -11.73 7.64 3.43
CA ASN A 11 -10.45 8.04 2.87
C ASN A 11 -10.52 8.25 1.35
N LEU A 12 -11.18 7.37 0.61
CA LEU A 12 -11.40 7.53 -0.83
C LEU A 12 -12.21 8.80 -1.14
N ASN A 13 -13.22 9.10 -0.33
CA ASN A 13 -13.99 10.33 -0.48
C ASN A 13 -13.12 11.58 -0.29
N LYS A 14 -12.20 11.60 0.69
CA LYS A 14 -11.22 12.68 0.86
C LYS A 14 -10.28 12.81 -0.33
N ILE A 15 -9.70 11.70 -0.78
CA ILE A 15 -8.79 11.69 -1.94
C ILE A 15 -9.48 12.29 -3.17
N GLN A 16 -10.75 11.94 -3.42
CA GLN A 16 -11.53 12.51 -4.53
C GLN A 16 -11.74 14.03 -4.47
N LEU A 17 -11.55 14.66 -3.32
CA LEU A 17 -11.61 16.12 -3.20
C LEU A 17 -10.35 16.79 -3.76
N GLU A 18 -9.22 16.09 -3.72
CA GLU A 18 -7.89 16.60 -4.08
C GLU A 18 -7.51 16.23 -5.52
N LEU A 19 -8.09 15.17 -6.08
CA LEU A 19 -7.82 14.74 -7.45
C LEU A 19 -8.43 15.69 -8.50
N ASN A 20 -7.62 16.05 -9.49
CA ASN A 20 -8.06 16.59 -10.76
C ASN A 20 -8.68 15.51 -11.66
N ASN A 21 -9.22 15.90 -12.82
CA ASN A 21 -9.92 14.98 -13.73
C ASN A 21 -9.03 13.88 -14.33
N ASN A 22 -7.71 14.07 -14.38
CA ASN A 22 -6.78 13.11 -15.00
C ASN A 22 -5.95 12.30 -14.00
N ASP A 23 -6.18 12.49 -12.70
CA ASP A 23 -5.31 11.91 -11.68
C ASP A 23 -5.67 10.45 -11.43
N SER A 24 -4.64 9.60 -11.36
CA SER A 24 -4.78 8.21 -10.91
C SER A 24 -4.66 8.14 -9.40
N VAL A 25 -5.54 7.37 -8.74
CA VAL A 25 -5.40 7.09 -7.32
C VAL A 25 -4.48 5.91 -7.10
N VAL A 26 -3.44 6.13 -6.29
CA VAL A 26 -2.63 5.07 -5.72
C VAL A 26 -3.02 4.95 -4.25
N TYR A 27 -3.56 3.81 -3.85
CA TYR A 27 -3.84 3.51 -2.46
C TYR A 27 -2.99 2.31 -2.03
N ARG A 28 -1.96 2.58 -1.24
CA ARG A 28 -0.86 1.64 -0.97
C ARG A 28 -1.38 0.32 -0.41
N ASN A 29 -0.94 -0.80 -1.00
CA ASN A 29 -1.39 -2.17 -0.69
C ASN A 29 -2.83 -2.52 -1.08
N PHE A 30 -3.59 -1.59 -1.67
CA PHE A 30 -4.93 -1.84 -2.17
C PHE A 30 -4.90 -1.97 -3.69
N GLY A 31 -5.73 -2.86 -4.24
CA GLY A 31 -6.15 -2.76 -5.63
C GLY A 31 -7.07 -1.55 -5.76
N VAL A 32 -6.86 -0.70 -6.76
CA VAL A 32 -7.70 0.48 -6.97
C VAL A 32 -8.23 0.51 -8.39
N ASN A 33 -9.53 0.69 -8.52
CA ASN A 33 -10.19 0.95 -9.79
C ASN A 33 -10.76 2.37 -9.78
N THR A 34 -10.62 3.06 -10.90
CA THR A 34 -11.20 4.37 -11.15
C THR A 34 -11.93 4.34 -12.48
N GLY A 35 -13.13 4.88 -12.52
CA GLY A 35 -13.99 4.85 -13.69
C GLY A 35 -14.83 6.10 -13.78
N TRP A 36 -15.28 6.40 -15.00
CA TRP A 36 -16.05 7.57 -15.35
C TRP A 36 -17.34 7.16 -16.05
N GLY A 37 -18.41 7.88 -15.78
CA GLY A 37 -19.72 7.67 -16.43
C GLY A 37 -20.45 8.98 -16.64
N ASP A 38 -21.44 8.95 -17.53
CA ASP A 38 -22.19 10.14 -18.01
C ASP A 38 -23.43 10.47 -17.15
N ALA A 39 -23.68 9.72 -16.08
CA ALA A 39 -24.82 9.94 -15.20
C ALA A 39 -24.42 9.74 -13.74
N CYS A 40 -24.77 10.69 -12.88
CA CYS A 40 -24.62 10.58 -11.44
C CYS A 40 -25.83 9.87 -10.82
N ASP A 41 -26.12 8.67 -11.28
CA ASP A 41 -27.17 7.79 -10.77
C ASP A 41 -26.64 6.37 -10.54
N SER A 42 -27.53 5.49 -10.05
CA SER A 42 -27.20 4.08 -9.84
C SER A 42 -26.73 3.39 -11.12
N ASP A 43 -27.33 3.75 -12.25
CA ASP A 43 -27.14 3.06 -13.53
C ASP A 43 -25.76 3.40 -14.13
N GLY A 44 -25.32 4.66 -13.95
CA GLY A 44 -23.97 5.09 -14.31
C GLY A 44 -22.90 4.38 -13.48
N MET A 45 -23.11 4.25 -12.16
CA MET A 45 -22.17 3.52 -11.29
C MET A 45 -22.15 2.01 -11.60
N GLU A 46 -23.32 1.42 -11.87
CA GLU A 46 -23.43 0.01 -12.28
C GLU A 46 -22.71 -0.25 -13.61
N SER A 47 -22.85 0.67 -14.58
CA SER A 47 -22.16 0.57 -15.87
C SER A 47 -20.63 0.59 -15.72
N ILE A 48 -20.10 1.43 -14.83
CA ILE A 48 -18.65 1.47 -14.53
C ILE A 48 -18.19 0.13 -13.94
N MET A 49 -18.94 -0.39 -12.97
CA MET A 49 -18.62 -1.68 -12.33
C MET A 49 -18.68 -2.83 -13.32
N PHE A 50 -19.70 -2.85 -14.19
CA PHE A 50 -19.85 -3.84 -15.23
C PHE A 50 -18.65 -3.84 -16.18
N TYR A 51 -18.24 -2.66 -16.64
CA TYR A 51 -17.04 -2.51 -17.48
C TYR A 51 -15.78 -3.05 -16.80
N TRP A 52 -15.59 -2.83 -15.50
CA TRP A 52 -14.46 -3.42 -14.78
C TRP A 52 -14.48 -4.93 -14.75
N THR A 53 -15.65 -5.57 -14.86
CA THR A 53 -15.80 -7.03 -14.89
C THR A 53 -15.80 -7.63 -16.29
N GLU A 54 -15.96 -6.86 -17.37
CA GLU A 54 -15.98 -7.40 -18.75
C GLU A 54 -14.70 -8.14 -19.14
N GLY A 55 -13.55 -7.78 -18.54
CA GLY A 55 -12.28 -8.49 -18.73
C GLY A 55 -12.28 -9.95 -18.24
N GLU A 56 -13.33 -10.40 -17.53
CA GLU A 56 -13.44 -11.79 -17.09
C GLU A 56 -13.35 -12.79 -18.25
N LEU A 57 -13.84 -12.40 -19.44
CA LEU A 57 -13.83 -13.24 -20.64
C LEU A 57 -12.43 -13.53 -21.19
N VAL A 58 -11.41 -12.79 -20.76
CA VAL A 58 -10.03 -12.93 -21.24
C VAL A 58 -9.05 -13.29 -20.13
N ILE A 59 -9.54 -13.79 -18.99
CA ILE A 59 -8.68 -14.29 -17.91
C ILE A 59 -7.81 -15.45 -18.45
N PRO A 60 -6.48 -15.37 -18.31
CA PRO A 60 -5.57 -16.44 -18.70
C PRO A 60 -5.90 -17.77 -18.01
N SER A 61 -5.65 -18.89 -18.68
CA SER A 61 -5.95 -20.23 -18.13
C SER A 61 -5.13 -20.59 -16.88
N ASN A 62 -3.97 -19.94 -16.66
CA ASN A 62 -3.19 -20.06 -15.42
C ASN A 62 -3.73 -19.18 -14.28
N LEU A 63 -4.78 -18.40 -14.52
CA LEU A 63 -5.46 -17.52 -13.56
C LEU A 63 -4.56 -16.42 -12.96
N GLU A 64 -3.38 -16.20 -13.53
CA GLU A 64 -2.43 -15.18 -13.10
C GLU A 64 -2.66 -13.89 -13.88
N TYR A 65 -2.42 -12.76 -13.22
CA TYR A 65 -2.41 -11.48 -13.89
C TYR A 65 -1.17 -11.37 -14.77
N SER A 66 -1.39 -11.22 -16.08
CA SER A 66 -0.33 -11.15 -17.10
C SER A 66 0.37 -9.81 -17.21
N GLY A 67 -0.13 -8.77 -16.52
CA GLY A 67 0.26 -7.38 -16.75
C GLY A 67 -0.54 -6.67 -17.83
N ASP A 68 -1.52 -7.34 -18.46
CA ASP A 68 -2.41 -6.73 -19.45
C ASP A 68 -3.25 -5.60 -18.82
N PRO A 69 -3.11 -4.35 -19.28
CA PRO A 69 -3.89 -3.23 -18.77
C PRO A 69 -5.41 -3.42 -18.87
N ALA A 70 -5.90 -4.19 -19.86
CA ALA A 70 -7.33 -4.47 -20.02
C ALA A 70 -7.88 -5.39 -18.92
N LEU A 71 -7.02 -6.21 -18.31
CA LEU A 71 -7.37 -7.10 -17.21
C LEU A 71 -7.22 -6.44 -15.83
N ARG A 72 -6.58 -5.27 -15.75
CA ARG A 72 -6.20 -4.64 -14.47
C ARG A 72 -7.38 -4.45 -13.52
N THR A 73 -8.47 -3.86 -14.03
CA THR A 73 -9.65 -3.57 -13.22
C THR A 73 -10.37 -4.84 -12.80
N THR A 74 -10.47 -5.80 -13.72
CA THR A 74 -11.02 -7.14 -13.48
C THR A 74 -10.23 -7.88 -12.43
N ALA A 75 -8.90 -7.86 -12.52
CA ALA A 75 -8.00 -8.52 -11.57
C ALA A 75 -8.20 -7.99 -10.14
N ASN A 76 -8.37 -6.68 -9.96
CA ASN A 76 -8.65 -6.08 -8.66
C ASN A 76 -10.01 -6.49 -8.09
N VAL A 77 -11.07 -6.50 -8.92
CA VAL A 77 -12.42 -6.92 -8.50
C VAL A 77 -12.42 -8.38 -8.06
N LEU A 78 -11.73 -9.23 -8.83
CA LEU A 78 -11.82 -10.69 -8.73
C LEU A 78 -10.72 -11.30 -7.85
N LYS A 79 -9.82 -10.49 -7.27
CA LYS A 79 -8.72 -10.96 -6.44
C LYS A 79 -9.22 -11.82 -5.28
N TRP A 80 -8.90 -13.11 -5.30
CA TRP A 80 -9.49 -14.13 -4.40
C TRP A 80 -9.26 -13.88 -2.91
N ASN A 81 -8.13 -13.27 -2.55
CA ASN A 81 -7.79 -12.96 -1.17
C ASN A 81 -8.21 -11.53 -0.76
N SER A 82 -8.91 -10.79 -1.62
CA SER A 82 -9.58 -9.55 -1.23
C SER A 82 -10.85 -9.87 -0.44
N THR A 83 -10.85 -9.49 0.83
CA THR A 83 -11.94 -9.73 1.77
C THR A 83 -12.71 -8.48 2.15
N GLU A 84 -12.18 -7.30 1.80
CA GLU A 84 -12.80 -6.01 2.05
C GLU A 84 -12.71 -5.12 0.82
N MET A 85 -13.75 -4.32 0.63
CA MET A 85 -13.78 -3.29 -0.40
C MET A 85 -14.47 -2.04 0.13
N ALA A 86 -14.21 -0.92 -0.53
CA ALA A 86 -15.03 0.27 -0.36
C ALA A 86 -15.01 1.07 -1.66
N CYS A 87 -16.07 1.82 -1.90
CA CYS A 87 -16.14 2.73 -3.03
C CYS A 87 -16.60 4.11 -2.57
N ALA A 88 -16.11 5.14 -3.25
CA ALA A 88 -16.62 6.48 -3.13
C ALA A 88 -16.87 7.02 -4.54
N TYR A 89 -17.90 7.86 -4.70
CA TYR A 89 -18.18 8.52 -5.97
C TYR A 89 -18.33 10.02 -5.78
N ARG A 90 -18.14 10.77 -6.88
CA ARG A 90 -18.36 12.22 -6.92
C ARG A 90 -18.93 12.62 -8.26
N SER A 91 -19.84 13.59 -8.25
CA SER A 91 -20.37 14.21 -9.46
C SER A 91 -19.49 15.36 -9.93
N PHE A 92 -19.39 15.48 -11.25
CA PHE A 92 -18.70 16.55 -11.97
C PHE A 92 -19.68 17.18 -12.99
N ASP A 93 -19.25 18.28 -13.62
CA ASP A 93 -20.01 18.95 -14.68
C ASP A 93 -21.48 19.27 -14.33
N SER A 94 -21.70 19.73 -13.09
CA SER A 94 -23.05 20.00 -12.54
C SER A 94 -23.95 18.77 -12.42
N GLY A 95 -23.38 17.57 -12.28
CA GLY A 95 -24.12 16.31 -12.12
C GLY A 95 -24.21 15.46 -13.39
N ASN A 96 -23.63 15.92 -14.50
CA ASN A 96 -23.67 15.21 -15.79
C ASN A 96 -22.56 14.17 -15.95
N SER A 97 -21.66 14.05 -14.98
CA SER A 97 -20.62 13.03 -15.01
C SER A 97 -20.34 12.56 -13.59
N VAL A 98 -19.93 11.30 -13.46
CA VAL A 98 -19.57 10.67 -12.19
C VAL A 98 -18.19 10.05 -12.30
N ARG A 99 -17.38 10.25 -11.26
CA ARG A 99 -16.19 9.42 -11.02
C ARG A 99 -16.52 8.44 -9.91
N LEU A 100 -16.25 7.17 -10.14
CA LEU A 100 -16.32 6.11 -9.13
C LEU A 100 -14.91 5.60 -8.86
N ILE A 101 -14.53 5.57 -7.59
CA ILE A 101 -13.25 4.99 -7.13
C ILE A 101 -13.58 3.88 -6.16
N CYS A 102 -13.10 2.68 -6.44
CA CYS A 102 -13.20 1.54 -5.54
C CYS A 102 -11.80 1.07 -5.15
N ALA A 103 -11.62 0.75 -3.88
CA ALA A 103 -10.41 0.13 -3.36
C ALA A 103 -10.73 -1.24 -2.77
N TYR A 104 -9.81 -2.17 -2.97
CA TYR A 104 -9.86 -3.56 -2.56
C TYR A 104 -8.65 -3.83 -1.68
N ASN A 105 -8.84 -4.45 -0.51
CA ASN A 105 -7.76 -4.65 0.47
C ASN A 105 -6.65 -5.65 0.04
N ALA A 106 -6.66 -6.08 -1.22
CA ALA A 106 -5.58 -6.83 -1.85
C ALA A 106 -5.40 -6.34 -3.30
N ARG A 107 -4.15 -6.30 -3.76
CA ARG A 107 -3.81 -5.95 -5.15
C ARG A 107 -4.05 -7.13 -6.08
N GLY A 108 -4.91 -6.94 -7.06
CA GLY A 108 -5.10 -7.90 -8.14
C GLY A 108 -4.12 -7.71 -9.30
N ASP A 109 -3.64 -6.47 -9.47
CA ASP A 109 -2.81 -6.00 -10.57
C ASP A 109 -1.31 -6.31 -10.43
N VAL A 110 -0.94 -7.38 -9.71
CA VAL A 110 0.46 -7.77 -9.51
C VAL A 110 0.84 -8.86 -10.50
N VAL A 111 1.79 -8.57 -11.40
CA VAL A 111 2.21 -9.49 -12.48
C VAL A 111 2.67 -10.83 -11.90
N GLY A 112 2.16 -11.91 -12.48
CA GLY A 112 2.48 -13.29 -12.06
C GLY A 112 1.79 -13.73 -10.77
N GLN A 113 0.98 -12.87 -10.13
CA GLN A 113 0.13 -13.31 -9.03
C GLN A 113 -1.20 -13.86 -9.54
N GLN A 114 -1.68 -14.88 -8.85
CA GLN A 114 -3.02 -15.42 -9.05
C GLN A 114 -4.11 -14.37 -8.73
N ILE A 115 -5.03 -14.20 -9.68
CA ILE A 115 -6.29 -13.47 -9.52
C ILE A 115 -7.27 -14.37 -8.77
N TYR A 116 -7.34 -15.65 -9.17
CA TYR A 116 -8.15 -16.68 -8.52
C TYR A 116 -7.29 -17.77 -7.90
N GLN A 117 -7.72 -18.30 -6.76
CA GLN A 117 -7.18 -19.56 -6.28
C GLN A 117 -7.84 -20.70 -7.06
N GLU A 118 -7.03 -21.55 -7.68
CA GLU A 118 -7.52 -22.78 -8.30
C GLU A 118 -8.17 -23.65 -7.21
N GLY A 119 -9.40 -24.09 -7.45
CA GLY A 119 -10.18 -24.86 -6.49
C GLY A 119 -11.25 -25.71 -7.15
N ASN A 120 -11.92 -26.56 -6.36
CA ASN A 120 -12.98 -27.47 -6.82
C ASN A 120 -14.30 -26.75 -7.19
N GLY A 121 -14.25 -25.45 -7.49
CA GLY A 121 -15.42 -24.62 -7.79
C GLY A 121 -16.05 -23.99 -6.55
N THR A 122 -17.38 -23.92 -6.54
CA THR A 122 -18.16 -23.31 -5.46
C THR A 122 -18.07 -24.13 -4.17
N CYS A 123 -18.30 -23.47 -3.04
CA CYS A 123 -18.37 -24.14 -1.74
C CYS A 123 -19.84 -24.43 -1.34
N PRO A 124 -20.16 -25.56 -0.68
CA PRO A 124 -21.51 -25.80 -0.18
C PRO A 124 -21.87 -24.83 0.95
N GLN A 125 -23.12 -24.35 0.99
CA GLN A 125 -23.61 -23.42 2.01
C GLN A 125 -23.25 -23.88 3.44
N GLY A 126 -22.64 -22.99 4.22
CA GLY A 126 -22.28 -23.23 5.62
C GLY A 126 -21.00 -24.04 5.85
N THR A 127 -20.33 -24.52 4.79
CA THR A 127 -19.04 -25.22 4.93
C THR A 127 -17.89 -24.25 5.23
N GLN A 128 -16.86 -24.74 5.92
CA GLN A 128 -15.64 -23.98 6.15
C GLN A 128 -14.86 -23.82 4.84
N CYS A 129 -14.30 -22.64 4.62
CA CYS A 129 -13.50 -22.31 3.44
C CYS A 129 -12.34 -21.38 3.84
N GLY A 130 -11.20 -21.49 3.15
CA GLY A 130 -9.96 -20.80 3.55
C GLY A 130 -9.56 -21.14 5.00
N ASP A 131 -8.83 -20.24 5.65
CA ASP A 131 -8.35 -20.49 7.03
C ASP A 131 -9.50 -20.42 8.05
N ASN A 132 -10.36 -19.40 7.95
CA ASN A 132 -11.40 -19.08 8.94
C ASN A 132 -12.74 -18.67 8.31
N GLY A 133 -12.95 -18.92 7.02
CA GLY A 133 -14.16 -18.51 6.31
C GLY A 133 -15.32 -19.49 6.42
N THR A 134 -16.51 -19.00 6.10
CA THR A 134 -17.73 -19.81 5.93
C THR A 134 -18.34 -19.53 4.57
N CYS A 135 -18.78 -20.58 3.89
CA CYS A 135 -19.41 -20.43 2.59
C CYS A 135 -20.82 -19.86 2.69
N VAL A 136 -21.10 -18.82 1.90
CA VAL A 136 -22.41 -18.16 1.80
C VAL A 136 -22.69 -17.85 0.33
N TYR A 137 -23.77 -18.41 -0.22
CA TYR A 137 -24.15 -18.26 -1.64
C TYR A 137 -22.99 -18.59 -2.58
N ASP A 138 -22.40 -19.79 -2.43
CA ASP A 138 -21.28 -20.28 -3.24
C ASP A 138 -19.96 -19.49 -3.11
N LEU A 139 -19.92 -18.45 -2.27
CA LEU A 139 -18.75 -17.61 -2.03
C LEU A 139 -18.18 -17.84 -0.63
N CYS A 140 -16.85 -17.93 -0.56
CA CYS A 140 -16.18 -17.94 0.73
C CYS A 140 -16.26 -16.55 1.39
N ARG A 141 -16.86 -16.48 2.59
CA ARG A 141 -16.88 -15.28 3.43
C ARG A 141 -15.90 -15.47 4.57
N VAL A 142 -14.75 -14.81 4.48
CA VAL A 142 -13.77 -14.75 5.56
C VAL A 142 -14.20 -13.64 6.52
N PRO A 143 -14.26 -13.89 7.84
CA PRO A 143 -14.47 -12.83 8.82
C PRO A 143 -13.40 -11.76 8.63
N THR A 144 -13.82 -10.52 8.45
CA THR A 144 -12.90 -9.38 8.48
C THR A 144 -12.19 -9.39 9.83
N THR A 145 -10.87 -9.57 9.85
CA THR A 145 -10.07 -9.26 11.03
C THR A 145 -10.32 -7.80 11.33
N LYS A 146 -11.10 -7.52 12.39
CA LYS A 146 -11.56 -6.18 12.82
C LYS A 146 -10.71 -5.04 12.21
N PRO A 147 -11.29 -4.15 11.38
CA PRO A 147 -10.51 -3.15 10.64
C PRO A 147 -9.73 -2.15 11.51
N GLY A 148 -9.96 -2.11 12.83
CA GLY A 148 -9.41 -1.05 13.68
C GLY A 148 -8.08 -1.31 14.39
N LEU A 149 -7.28 -2.35 14.11
CA LEU A 149 -6.09 -2.63 14.93
C LEU A 149 -4.79 -3.01 14.21
N MET A 150 -4.80 -3.27 12.89
CA MET A 150 -3.56 -3.60 12.18
C MET A 150 -2.81 -2.37 11.64
N TYR A 151 -3.34 -1.16 11.87
CA TYR A 151 -2.69 0.13 11.54
C TYR A 151 -2.66 1.13 12.71
N LEU A 152 -2.77 0.67 13.96
CA LEU A 152 -2.74 1.56 15.14
C LEU A 152 -1.35 2.16 15.47
N PHE A 153 -0.38 2.04 14.55
CA PHE A 153 0.87 2.82 14.58
C PHE A 153 1.06 3.73 13.36
N ALA A 154 0.11 3.79 12.43
CA ALA A 154 -0.02 4.96 11.59
C ALA A 154 -0.73 6.03 12.44
N THR A 155 0.03 6.70 13.33
CA THR A 155 -0.27 8.11 13.58
C THR A 155 -0.43 8.75 12.20
N GLU A 156 -1.45 9.57 12.03
CA GLU A 156 -1.83 10.19 10.75
C GLU A 156 -0.60 10.76 10.02
N ALA A 157 0.06 9.93 9.22
CA ALA A 157 1.22 10.32 8.46
C ALA A 157 0.67 11.05 7.25
N SER A 158 0.41 12.34 7.45
CA SER A 158 0.14 13.24 6.35
C SER A 158 1.44 13.42 5.58
N TYR A 159 1.36 13.29 4.26
CA TYR A 159 2.50 13.54 3.40
C TYR A 159 2.87 15.03 3.48
N ASP A 160 4.11 15.31 3.92
CA ASP A 160 4.64 16.65 4.05
C ASP A 160 5.68 16.90 2.94
N CYS A 161 5.34 17.79 2.00
CA CYS A 161 6.23 18.15 0.88
C CYS A 161 7.58 18.73 1.37
N SER A 162 7.63 19.35 2.56
CA SER A 162 8.87 19.88 3.12
C SER A 162 9.83 18.77 3.57
N LEU A 163 9.29 17.65 4.04
CA LEU A 163 10.07 16.45 4.31
C LEU A 163 10.58 15.85 2.99
N GLU A 164 9.77 15.84 1.92
CA GLU A 164 10.21 15.30 0.63
C GLU A 164 11.36 16.10 0.02
N GLU A 165 11.30 17.44 0.09
CA GLU A 165 12.40 18.30 -0.35
C GLU A 165 13.67 18.01 0.45
N THR A 166 13.55 17.86 1.78
CA THR A 166 14.66 17.51 2.67
C THR A 166 15.26 16.14 2.35
N ALA A 167 14.42 15.14 2.08
CA ALA A 167 14.84 13.80 1.68
C ALA A 167 15.53 13.81 0.32
N THR A 168 14.97 14.55 -0.64
CA THR A 168 15.52 14.69 -1.99
C THR A 168 16.88 15.38 -1.97
N ASP A 169 17.05 16.43 -1.18
CA ASP A 169 18.33 17.12 -1.04
C ASP A 169 19.38 16.28 -0.31
N SER A 170 18.94 15.42 0.62
CA SER A 170 19.81 14.43 1.27
C SER A 170 20.20 13.31 0.28
N ALA A 171 19.27 12.87 -0.56
CA ALA A 171 19.50 11.87 -1.61
C ALA A 171 20.54 12.34 -2.62
N LYS A 172 20.38 13.58 -3.13
CA LYS A 172 21.30 14.20 -4.11
C LYS A 172 22.74 14.27 -3.65
N LYS A 173 22.97 14.40 -2.34
CA LYS A 173 24.33 14.50 -1.80
C LYS A 173 25.06 13.16 -1.86
N CYS A 174 24.36 12.03 -1.99
CA CYS A 174 24.93 10.68 -2.04
C CYS A 174 26.00 10.40 -0.96
N GLU A 175 25.99 11.16 0.15
CA GLU A 175 27.00 11.02 1.18
C GLU A 175 26.72 9.71 1.94
N SER A 176 27.70 8.81 1.93
CA SER A 176 27.65 7.55 2.66
C SER A 176 27.89 7.75 4.17
N SER A 177 28.29 8.95 4.59
CA SER A 177 28.65 9.25 5.98
C SER A 177 27.67 10.19 6.66
N PHE A 178 27.36 9.91 7.93
CA PHE A 178 26.42 10.67 8.77
C PHE A 178 26.98 12.04 9.23
N THR A 179 27.95 12.62 8.53
CA THR A 179 28.71 13.76 9.05
C THR A 179 28.00 15.09 8.75
N ARG A 180 27.09 15.43 9.68
CA ARG A 180 26.37 16.72 9.86
C ARG A 180 25.01 16.80 9.18
N ILE A 181 24.05 16.11 9.79
CA ILE A 181 22.64 16.46 9.68
C ILE A 181 22.45 17.86 10.29
N ASN A 182 21.84 18.77 9.52
CA ASN A 182 21.51 20.12 9.97
C ASN A 182 20.44 20.04 11.08
N LYS A 183 20.43 20.98 12.04
CA LYS A 183 19.61 20.91 13.27
C LYS A 183 18.11 20.63 13.04
N TYR A 184 17.58 20.97 11.87
CA TYR A 184 16.19 20.75 11.46
C TYR A 184 15.82 19.30 11.14
N SER A 185 16.79 18.39 10.96
CA SER A 185 16.52 16.98 10.65
C SER A 185 16.67 16.04 11.85
N MET A 186 16.91 16.57 13.06
CA MET A 186 17.00 15.74 14.27
C MET A 186 15.64 15.20 14.73
N ASP A 187 14.54 15.88 14.42
CA ASP A 187 13.23 15.55 15.01
C ASP A 187 12.40 14.57 14.16
N GLY A 188 12.62 14.49 12.84
CA GLY A 188 11.79 13.67 11.94
C GLY A 188 12.15 12.19 11.81
N GLY A 189 13.34 11.78 12.29
CA GLY A 189 13.89 10.46 11.99
C GLY A 189 14.17 10.26 10.49
N ILE A 190 15.16 9.44 10.15
CA ILE A 190 15.46 9.10 8.74
C ILE A 190 15.68 7.61 8.63
N ASN A 191 14.93 6.97 7.73
CA ASN A 191 15.24 5.63 7.25
C ASN A 191 15.87 5.71 5.86
N ARG A 192 17.01 5.05 5.68
CA ARG A 192 17.72 4.98 4.40
C ARG A 192 17.83 3.53 3.95
N ALA A 193 17.47 3.28 2.70
CA ALA A 193 17.79 2.03 2.02
C ALA A 193 18.80 2.31 0.91
N VAL A 194 19.84 1.50 0.82
CA VAL A 194 20.84 1.59 -0.25
C VAL A 194 20.63 0.42 -1.20
N ILE A 195 20.16 0.74 -2.41
CA ILE A 195 19.84 -0.25 -3.44
C ILE A 195 21.02 -0.32 -4.39
N LYS A 196 21.62 -1.51 -4.52
CA LYS A 196 22.81 -1.72 -5.35
C LYS A 196 22.49 -1.98 -6.82
N GLU A 197 21.22 -2.17 -7.14
CA GLU A 197 20.75 -2.44 -8.51
C GLU A 197 20.66 -1.13 -9.30
N THR A 198 21.47 -1.01 -10.34
CA THR A 198 21.38 0.08 -11.33
C THR A 198 20.28 -0.28 -12.34
N ASN A 199 19.42 0.67 -12.71
CA ASN A 199 18.23 0.50 -13.58
C ASN A 199 16.96 -0.10 -12.94
N ILE A 200 16.70 0.19 -11.66
CA ILE A 200 15.41 -0.13 -11.04
C ILE A 200 14.43 1.05 -11.17
N SER A 201 13.14 0.77 -11.35
CA SER A 201 12.11 1.82 -11.31
C SER A 201 11.97 2.38 -9.88
N LYS A 202 11.39 3.58 -9.74
CA LYS A 202 11.15 4.18 -8.40
C LYS A 202 10.26 3.28 -7.53
N GLU A 203 9.27 2.65 -8.15
CA GLU A 203 8.34 1.75 -7.48
C GLU A 203 9.04 0.45 -7.06
N GLY A 204 9.86 -0.14 -7.94
CA GLY A 204 10.66 -1.33 -7.60
C GLY A 204 11.70 -1.04 -6.52
N ALA A 205 12.29 0.17 -6.53
CA ALA A 205 13.21 0.61 -5.49
C ALA A 205 12.52 0.67 -4.13
N LEU A 206 11.30 1.20 -4.07
CA LEU A 206 10.50 1.27 -2.85
C LEU A 206 10.17 -0.14 -2.33
N GLU A 207 9.75 -1.06 -3.21
CA GLU A 207 9.49 -2.45 -2.82
C GLU A 207 10.75 -3.14 -2.26
N LEU A 208 11.92 -2.97 -2.89
CA LEU A 208 13.18 -3.51 -2.37
C LEU A 208 13.59 -2.87 -1.03
N SER A 209 13.30 -1.58 -0.82
CA SER A 209 13.63 -0.90 0.44
C SER A 209 12.85 -1.48 1.63
N GLU A 210 11.64 -1.97 1.40
CA GLU A 210 10.82 -2.62 2.44
C GLU A 210 11.28 -4.04 2.76
N LEU A 211 12.00 -4.68 1.83
CA LEU A 211 12.63 -5.98 2.00
C LEU A 211 14.02 -5.88 2.65
N ASP A 212 14.60 -4.68 2.78
CA ASP A 212 15.85 -4.47 3.49
C ASP A 212 15.69 -4.93 4.95
N GLU A 213 16.63 -5.77 5.41
CA GLU A 213 16.65 -6.29 6.78
C GLU A 213 16.53 -5.20 7.84
N THR A 214 16.98 -3.98 7.52
CA THR A 214 16.89 -2.82 8.43
C THR A 214 15.44 -2.44 8.71
N PHE A 215 14.59 -2.39 7.67
CA PHE A 215 13.15 -2.14 7.81
C PHE A 215 12.43 -3.32 8.47
N ALA A 216 12.82 -4.56 8.13
CA ALA A 216 12.30 -5.75 8.79
C ALA A 216 12.62 -5.76 10.29
N LYS A 217 13.82 -5.33 10.70
CA LYS A 217 14.22 -5.23 12.11
C LYS A 217 13.43 -4.16 12.87
N VAL A 218 13.19 -2.98 12.29
CA VAL A 218 12.34 -1.94 12.90
C VAL A 218 10.90 -2.45 13.08
N LYS A 219 10.35 -3.09 12.04
CA LYS A 219 9.01 -3.68 12.06
C LYS A 219 8.87 -4.77 13.12
N ASN A 220 9.87 -5.65 13.25
CA ASN A 220 9.87 -6.73 14.23
C ASN A 220 10.12 -6.21 15.67
N ALA A 221 10.98 -5.20 15.85
CA ALA A 221 11.25 -4.60 17.16
C ALA A 221 10.02 -3.90 17.75
N GLY A 222 9.17 -3.30 16.91
CA GLY A 222 7.89 -2.72 17.34
C GLY A 222 6.84 -3.76 17.79
N GLN A 223 6.96 -5.01 17.33
CA GLN A 223 6.00 -6.08 17.64
C GLN A 223 6.32 -6.84 18.94
N GLU A 224 7.55 -6.80 19.44
CA GLU A 224 7.97 -7.64 20.58
C GLU A 224 7.55 -7.15 21.96
N GLY A 225 6.89 -6.00 22.10
CA GLY A 225 5.97 -5.68 23.20
C GLY A 225 6.38 -6.09 24.63
N LYS A 226 7.68 -6.07 24.97
CA LYS A 226 8.14 -6.19 26.36
C LYS A 226 8.61 -4.81 26.78
N SER A 227 7.86 -4.21 27.70
CA SER A 227 8.30 -3.07 28.50
C SER A 227 9.70 -3.37 29.05
N MET A 228 10.71 -2.80 28.40
CA MET A 228 12.09 -2.82 28.84
C MET A 228 12.24 -1.56 29.69
N ASP A 229 12.57 -1.76 30.97
CA ASP A 229 12.84 -0.63 31.84
C ASP A 229 14.04 0.17 31.29
N MET A 230 13.91 1.50 31.36
CA MET A 230 14.81 2.48 30.76
C MET A 230 16.26 2.37 31.29
N GLU A 231 16.42 1.93 32.54
CA GLU A 231 17.72 1.70 33.17
C GLU A 231 18.44 0.49 32.53
N THR A 232 17.70 -0.58 32.24
CA THR A 232 18.23 -1.77 31.56
C THR A 232 18.65 -1.47 30.12
N ALA A 233 17.93 -0.59 29.41
CA ALA A 233 18.31 -0.12 28.08
C ALA A 233 19.60 0.70 28.13
N TYR A 234 19.72 1.64 29.08
CA TYR A 234 20.88 2.50 29.26
C TYR A 234 22.17 1.72 29.59
N GLN A 235 22.09 0.69 30.43
CA GLN A 235 23.25 -0.12 30.81
C GLN A 235 23.76 -1.04 29.69
N ARG A 236 22.88 -1.46 28.75
CA ARG A 236 23.29 -2.23 27.56
C ARG A 236 24.01 -1.38 26.52
N ILE A 237 23.65 -0.11 26.41
CA ILE A 237 24.27 0.86 25.48
C ILE A 237 25.72 1.18 25.88
N LYS A 238 26.04 1.18 27.19
CA LYS A 238 27.37 1.53 27.70
C LYS A 238 28.48 0.48 27.47
N LYS A 239 28.15 -0.75 27.06
CA LYS A 239 29.11 -1.87 26.94
C LYS A 239 29.40 -2.33 25.50
N GLY A 240 28.83 -1.68 24.48
CA GLY A 240 29.12 -1.97 23.07
C GLY A 240 30.15 -1.00 22.48
N PRO A 241 30.90 -1.39 21.42
CA PRO A 241 31.78 -0.49 20.71
C PRO A 241 30.98 0.71 20.16
N SER A 242 31.56 1.90 20.32
CA SER A 242 30.95 3.20 20.03
C SER A 242 30.49 3.30 18.57
N GLU A 243 29.17 3.38 18.39
CA GLU A 243 28.44 4.26 17.47
C GLU A 243 27.04 3.69 17.31
N ARG A 244 26.10 4.22 18.11
CA ARG A 244 24.66 4.10 17.91
C ARG A 244 23.98 5.06 18.91
N VAL A 245 23.40 6.14 18.39
CA VAL A 245 22.46 6.99 19.12
C VAL A 245 21.13 6.88 18.39
N LEU A 246 20.16 6.26 19.06
CA LEU A 246 18.74 6.33 18.71
C LEU A 246 18.10 7.13 19.85
N ASP A 247 17.48 8.26 19.52
CA ASP A 247 16.56 8.95 20.43
C ASP A 247 15.13 8.75 19.90
N SER A 248 14.23 8.38 20.80
CA SER A 248 12.87 7.95 20.47
C SER A 248 11.89 9.10 20.68
N GLY A 249 11.63 9.85 19.60
CA GLY A 249 10.45 10.69 19.43
C GLY A 249 9.55 10.05 18.37
N GLY A 250 8.30 9.76 18.73
CA GLY A 250 7.34 9.17 17.80
C GLY A 250 6.73 10.25 16.92
N ASP A 251 7.14 10.30 15.65
CA ASP A 251 6.60 11.15 14.58
C ASP A 251 6.96 10.53 13.19
N PRO A 252 6.32 10.98 12.08
CA PRO A 252 6.16 10.15 10.87
C PRO A 252 7.45 9.89 10.09
N MET A 253 7.59 8.66 9.61
CA MET A 253 8.80 8.14 8.98
C MET A 253 8.88 8.47 7.48
N MET A 254 10.05 8.92 7.04
CA MET A 254 10.38 9.14 5.62
C MET A 254 11.49 8.18 5.14
N THR A 255 11.37 7.73 3.88
CA THR A 255 12.33 6.83 3.21
C THR A 255 13.09 7.59 2.11
N ILE A 256 14.42 7.49 2.10
CA ILE A 256 15.32 8.18 1.15
C ILE A 256 16.06 7.16 0.26
N PHE A 257 16.15 7.44 -1.04
CA PHE A 257 16.89 6.64 -2.03
C PHE A 257 18.19 7.32 -2.48
N CYS A 258 19.27 6.56 -2.64
CA CYS A 258 20.50 7.05 -3.28
C CYS A 258 20.97 6.05 -4.33
N GLU A 259 21.16 6.52 -5.55
CA GLU A 259 21.78 5.76 -6.64
C GLU A 259 23.27 6.11 -6.68
N GLN A 260 24.15 5.11 -6.52
CA GLN A 260 25.59 5.30 -6.71
C GLN A 260 25.95 4.94 -8.15
N GLY A 261 26.03 5.94 -9.02
CA GLY A 261 26.72 5.81 -10.30
C GLY A 261 28.23 5.76 -10.08
N TYR A 262 28.88 4.70 -10.55
CA TYR A 262 30.33 4.70 -10.70
C TYR A 262 30.66 5.42 -12.01
N GLU A 263 31.23 6.63 -11.92
CA GLU A 263 31.91 7.23 -13.07
C GLU A 263 33.20 6.43 -13.34
N ALA A 264 33.33 5.88 -14.54
CA ALA A 264 34.59 5.34 -15.02
C ALA A 264 35.50 6.52 -15.40
N GLU A 265 36.64 6.66 -14.72
CA GLU A 265 37.69 7.59 -15.12
C GLU A 265 38.27 7.14 -16.48
N GLU A 266 38.24 8.04 -17.47
CA GLU A 266 38.98 7.92 -18.75
C GLU A 266 40.48 8.25 -18.58
#